data_AF-A0A6S6UL62-F1
#
_entry.id   AF-A0A6S6UL62-F1
#
_cell.length_a   1.000
_cell.length_b   1.000
_cell.length_c   1.000
_cell.angle_alpha   90.00
_cell.angle_beta   90.00
_cell.angle_gamma   90.00
#
_symmetry.space_group_name_H-M   'P 1'
#
loop_
_entity.id
_entity.type
_entity.pdbx_description
1 polymer ?
#
loop_
_entity_poly.entity_id
_entity_poly.type
_entity_poly.pdbx_seq_one_letter_code
_entity_poly.pdbx_strand_id
1 'polypeptide(L)'
;MNIIEKIGSLNFQELSLFVGMVVGIFTLFLGVLTIYLQHRTQKKQFKLQTFYAYTQRYQDIIINLPIDIESDSYDITSKHQEENLRWFRAYFDLCSEEYFLSKEKLIDEHVWNLWKQGMQSSFNKPAFSNAWKQIPTNDYYCEEFQNFFFNLTSNK
;
A
#
# COMPACT_ATOMS: atom_id res chain seq x y z
N MET A 1 35.00 -0.23 49.94
CA MET A 1 33.67 0.12 50.47
C MET A 1 32.64 -0.35 49.46
N ASN A 2 31.92 -1.41 49.79
CA ASN A 2 30.94 -2.02 48.88
C ASN A 2 29.73 -1.10 48.68
N ILE A 3 29.07 -1.17 47.54
CA ILE A 3 27.88 -0.35 47.22
C ILE A 3 26.82 -0.45 48.33
N ILE A 4 26.70 -1.64 48.94
CA ILE A 4 25.80 -1.94 50.04
C ILE A 4 26.15 -1.16 51.31
N GLU A 5 27.44 -1.02 51.65
CA GLU A 5 27.88 -0.25 52.84
C GLU A 5 27.61 1.24 52.68
N LYS A 6 27.77 1.76 51.45
CA LYS A 6 27.54 3.16 51.12
C LYS A 6 26.06 3.53 51.09
N ILE A 7 25.18 2.58 50.76
CA ILE A 7 23.72 2.75 50.83
C ILE A 7 23.23 2.75 52.28
N GLY A 8 23.84 1.92 53.15
CA GLY A 8 23.48 1.86 54.57
C GLY A 8 23.80 3.12 55.39
N SER A 9 24.68 4.00 54.89
CA SER A 9 25.05 5.26 55.54
C SER A 9 24.26 6.49 55.07
N LEU A 10 23.31 6.33 54.14
CA LEU A 10 22.53 7.44 53.58
C LEU A 10 21.41 7.87 54.52
N ASN A 11 21.11 9.18 54.54
CA ASN A 11 19.93 9.68 55.25
C ASN A 11 18.64 9.44 54.45
N PHE A 12 17.48 9.60 55.09
CA PHE A 12 16.17 9.34 54.47
C PHE A 12 15.94 10.13 53.16
N GLN A 13 16.46 11.37 53.09
CA GLN A 13 16.30 12.26 51.95
C GLN A 13 17.10 11.76 50.74
N GLU A 14 18.36 11.35 50.96
CA GLU A 14 19.22 10.75 49.93
C GLU A 14 18.68 9.41 49.43
N LEU A 15 18.14 8.58 50.32
CA LEU A 15 17.51 7.31 49.96
C LEU A 15 16.28 7.54 49.05
N SER A 16 15.44 8.53 49.38
CA SER A 16 14.26 8.87 48.57
C SER A 16 14.61 9.32 47.15
N LEU A 17 15.67 10.13 47.00
CA LEU A 17 16.18 10.59 45.70
C LEU A 17 16.72 9.42 44.87
N PHE A 18 17.48 8.51 45.50
CA PHE A 18 18.01 7.33 44.83
C PHE A 18 16.89 6.43 44.30
N VAL A 19 15.87 6.14 45.12
CA VAL A 19 14.71 5.35 44.69
C VAL A 19 13.98 6.05 43.54
N GLY A 20 13.77 7.36 43.63
CA GLY A 20 13.14 8.15 42.57
C GLY A 20 13.90 8.06 41.23
N MET A 21 15.24 8.13 41.27
CA MET A 21 16.08 7.96 40.08
C MET A 21 15.95 6.56 39.48
N VAL A 22 15.99 5.51 40.30
CA VAL A 22 15.85 4.12 39.83
C VAL A 22 14.48 3.91 39.18
N VAL A 23 13.40 4.39 39.81
CA VAL A 23 12.03 4.31 39.26
C VAL A 23 11.90 5.12 37.97
N GLY A 24 12.50 6.31 37.90
CA GLY A 24 12.51 7.15 36.70
C GLY A 24 13.21 6.48 35.53
N ILE A 25 14.40 5.92 35.74
CA ILE A 25 15.17 5.19 34.73
C ILE A 25 14.37 3.96 34.26
N PHE A 26 13.78 3.22 35.19
CA PHE A 26 12.98 2.03 34.85
C PHE A 26 11.74 2.40 34.02
N THR A 27 11.06 3.51 34.37
CA THR A 27 9.89 3.99 33.63
C THR A 27 10.26 4.44 32.21
N LEU A 28 11.39 5.14 32.05
CA LEU A 28 11.91 5.51 30.73
C LEU A 28 12.23 4.28 29.89
N PHE A 29 12.87 3.27 30.49
CA PHE A 29 13.18 2.02 29.82
C PHE A 29 11.92 1.29 29.32
N LEU A 30 10.90 1.17 30.17
CA LEU A 30 9.61 0.61 29.78
C LEU A 30 8.93 1.45 28.69
N GLY A 31 9.01 2.78 28.78
CA GLY A 31 8.49 3.70 27.76
C GLY A 31 9.11 3.43 26.39
N VAL A 32 10.44 3.36 26.30
CA VAL A 32 11.13 3.06 25.04
C VAL A 32 10.76 1.68 24.49
N LEU A 33 10.66 0.67 25.36
CA LEU A 33 10.26 -0.68 24.96
C LEU A 33 8.85 -0.71 24.37
N THR A 34 7.88 -0.06 25.03
CA THR A 34 6.50 0.01 24.53
C THR A 34 6.40 0.74 23.20
N ILE A 35 7.11 1.86 23.02
CA ILE A 35 7.17 2.60 21.75
C ILE A 35 7.73 1.71 20.63
N TYR A 36 8.79 0.97 20.91
CA TYR A 36 9.39 0.06 19.94
C TYR A 36 8.42 -1.04 19.48
N LEU A 37 7.73 -1.68 20.41
CA LEU A 37 6.72 -2.70 20.11
C LEU A 37 5.52 -2.12 19.36
N GLN A 38 5.08 -0.92 19.75
CA GLN A 38 3.97 -0.21 19.12
C GLN A 38 4.28 0.14 17.66
N HIS A 39 5.47 0.66 17.41
CA HIS A 39 5.91 1.02 16.06
C HIS A 39 5.91 -0.19 15.10
N ARG A 40 6.34 -1.37 15.58
CA ARG A 40 6.27 -2.61 14.78
C ARG A 40 4.83 -2.99 14.42
N THR A 41 3.91 -2.85 15.37
CA THR A 41 2.49 -3.16 15.17
C THR A 41 1.84 -2.17 14.21
N GLN A 42 2.10 -0.88 14.37
CA GLN A 42 1.60 0.18 13.48
C GLN A 42 2.03 -0.04 12.03
N LYS A 43 3.29 -0.42 11.79
CA LYS A 43 3.76 -0.75 10.44
C LYS A 43 2.95 -1.88 9.80
N LYS A 44 2.63 -2.92 10.57
CA LYS A 44 1.81 -4.04 10.09
C LYS A 44 0.38 -3.60 9.77
N GLN A 45 -0.21 -2.76 10.63
CA GLN A 45 -1.56 -2.23 10.43
C GLN A 45 -1.64 -1.35 9.19
N PHE A 46 -0.68 -0.44 9.01
CA PHE A 46 -0.62 0.42 7.82
C PHE A 46 -0.54 -0.40 6.53
N LYS A 47 0.31 -1.43 6.49
CA LYS A 47 0.41 -2.34 5.34
C LYS A 47 -0.92 -3.04 5.03
N LEU A 48 -1.58 -3.57 6.07
CA LEU A 48 -2.86 -4.25 5.90
C LEU A 48 -3.96 -3.29 5.44
N GLN A 49 -3.99 -2.07 5.99
CA GLN A 49 -4.94 -1.04 5.62
C GLN A 49 -4.76 -0.61 4.16
N THR A 50 -3.53 -0.38 3.71
CA THR A 50 -3.23 -0.07 2.30
C THR A 50 -3.68 -1.23 1.41
N PHE A 51 -3.30 -2.47 1.74
CA PHE A 51 -3.72 -3.63 0.95
C PHE A 51 -5.25 -3.75 0.86
N TYR A 52 -5.95 -3.57 1.98
CA TYR A 52 -7.40 -3.59 2.03
C TYR A 52 -8.05 -2.48 1.21
N ALA A 53 -7.56 -1.23 1.33
CA ALA A 53 -8.11 -0.08 0.60
C ALA A 53 -8.01 -0.24 -0.92
N TYR A 54 -6.87 -0.71 -1.42
CA TYR A 54 -6.67 -0.96 -2.85
C TYR A 54 -7.47 -2.18 -3.34
N THR A 55 -7.53 -3.25 -2.53
CA THR A 55 -8.36 -4.42 -2.85
C THR A 55 -9.85 -4.06 -2.93
N GLN A 56 -10.34 -3.20 -2.02
CA GLN A 56 -11.73 -2.76 -2.03
C GLN A 56 -12.03 -1.91 -3.26
N ARG A 57 -11.17 -0.94 -3.60
CA ARG A 57 -11.33 -0.14 -4.84
C ARG A 57 -11.31 -1.02 -6.09
N TYR A 58 -10.42 -2.01 -6.13
CA TYR A 58 -10.39 -2.99 -7.22
C TYR A 58 -11.72 -3.73 -7.33
N GLN A 59 -12.25 -4.25 -6.22
CA GLN A 59 -13.54 -4.94 -6.21
C GLN A 59 -14.67 -4.02 -6.69
N ASP A 60 -14.74 -2.80 -6.16
CA ASP A 60 -15.73 -1.80 -6.55
C ASP A 60 -15.66 -1.49 -8.05
N ILE A 61 -14.47 -1.47 -8.65
CA ILE A 61 -14.32 -1.28 -10.11
C ILE A 61 -14.78 -2.52 -10.88
N ILE A 62 -14.30 -3.72 -10.52
CA ILE A 62 -14.56 -4.93 -11.29
C ILE A 62 -16.05 -5.31 -11.27
N ILE A 63 -16.76 -5.14 -10.17
CA ILE A 63 -18.20 -5.46 -10.11
C ILE A 63 -19.07 -4.57 -11.01
N ASN A 64 -18.56 -3.39 -11.36
CA ASN A 64 -19.26 -2.45 -12.24
C ASN A 64 -18.80 -2.54 -13.70
N LEU A 65 -17.77 -3.34 -14.00
CA LEU A 65 -17.40 -3.64 -15.37
C LEU A 65 -18.38 -4.66 -15.98
N PRO A 66 -18.54 -4.65 -17.32
CA PRO A 66 -19.37 -5.63 -18.00
C PRO A 66 -18.93 -7.07 -17.73
N ILE A 67 -19.90 -7.97 -17.59
CA ILE A 67 -19.67 -9.39 -17.29
C ILE A 67 -18.84 -10.07 -18.39
N ASP A 68 -18.99 -9.63 -19.63
CA ASP A 68 -18.31 -10.14 -20.81
C ASP A 68 -16.92 -9.53 -21.05
N ILE A 69 -16.37 -8.81 -20.08
CA ILE A 69 -15.02 -8.22 -20.15
C ILE A 69 -13.91 -9.25 -20.36
N GLU A 70 -14.17 -10.51 -20.01
CA GLU A 70 -13.25 -11.63 -20.22
C GLU A 70 -13.35 -12.23 -21.63
N SER A 71 -14.37 -11.86 -22.41
CA SER A 71 -14.56 -12.37 -23.76
C SER A 71 -13.54 -11.78 -24.73
N ASP A 72 -12.94 -12.64 -25.55
CA ASP A 72 -12.08 -12.22 -26.66
C ASP A 72 -12.85 -11.42 -27.73
N SER A 73 -14.18 -11.53 -27.76
CA SER A 73 -15.07 -10.82 -28.69
C SER A 73 -15.72 -9.56 -28.10
N TYR A 74 -15.25 -9.07 -26.94
CA TYR A 74 -15.84 -7.91 -26.28
C TYR A 74 -15.87 -6.68 -27.20
N ASP A 75 -17.09 -6.16 -27.43
CA ASP A 75 -17.34 -4.95 -28.21
C ASP A 75 -17.66 -3.77 -27.29
N ILE A 76 -16.72 -2.83 -27.25
CA ILE A 76 -16.79 -1.63 -26.44
C ILE A 76 -17.79 -0.59 -26.99
N THR A 77 -18.26 -0.73 -28.23
CA THR A 77 -19.19 0.20 -28.90
C THR A 77 -20.66 -0.04 -28.56
N SER A 78 -20.93 -0.84 -27.51
CA SER A 78 -22.27 -1.13 -27.03
C SER A 78 -22.97 0.10 -26.44
N LYS A 79 -24.29 -0.01 -26.21
CA LYS A 79 -25.19 1.04 -25.71
C LYS A 79 -24.72 1.74 -24.41
N HIS A 80 -23.78 1.14 -23.68
CA HIS A 80 -23.23 1.64 -22.40
C HIS A 80 -21.75 2.04 -22.51
N GLN A 81 -21.25 2.37 -23.71
CA GLN A 81 -19.85 2.67 -23.96
C GLN A 81 -19.25 3.72 -23.00
N GLU A 82 -19.92 4.86 -22.78
CA GLU A 82 -19.39 5.91 -21.90
C GLU A 82 -19.26 5.46 -20.43
N GLU A 83 -20.27 4.73 -19.93
CA GLU A 83 -20.28 4.18 -18.58
C GLU A 83 -19.18 3.14 -18.40
N ASN A 84 -19.03 2.25 -19.39
CA ASN A 84 -17.97 1.23 -19.38
C ASN A 84 -16.58 1.88 -19.40
N LEU A 85 -16.37 2.87 -20.29
CA LEU A 85 -15.10 3.61 -20.37
C LEU A 85 -14.77 4.33 -19.07
N ARG A 86 -15.77 4.80 -18.32
CA ARG A 86 -15.56 5.39 -16.98
C ARG A 86 -14.95 4.38 -16.01
N TRP A 87 -15.44 3.13 -16.01
CA TRP A 87 -14.91 2.09 -15.14
C TRP A 87 -13.54 1.57 -15.59
N PHE A 88 -13.29 1.49 -16.90
CA PHE A 88 -11.94 1.24 -17.42
C PHE A 88 -10.96 2.34 -17.00
N ARG A 89 -11.37 3.62 -17.06
CA ARG A 89 -10.56 4.73 -16.57
C ARG A 89 -10.26 4.58 -15.08
N ALA A 90 -11.26 4.29 -14.26
CA ALA A 90 -11.05 4.06 -12.83
C ALA A 90 -10.07 2.90 -12.56
N TYR A 91 -10.10 1.85 -13.38
CA TYR A 91 -9.13 0.75 -13.31
C TYR A 91 -7.71 1.21 -13.65
N PHE A 92 -7.54 1.98 -14.72
CA PHE A 92 -6.23 2.50 -15.10
C PHE A 92 -5.68 3.52 -14.09
N ASP A 93 -6.55 4.36 -13.51
CA ASP A 93 -6.21 5.26 -12.40
C ASP A 93 -5.66 4.45 -11.22
N LEU A 94 -6.38 3.41 -10.79
CA LEU A 94 -5.94 2.51 -9.72
C LEU A 94 -4.57 1.90 -10.03
N CYS A 95 -4.37 1.37 -11.23
CA CYS A 95 -3.11 0.77 -11.63
C CYS A 95 -1.95 1.78 -11.65
N SER A 96 -2.23 3.03 -12.05
CA SER A 96 -1.23 4.09 -12.06
C SER A 96 -0.77 4.44 -10.64
N GLU A 97 -1.71 4.54 -9.71
CA GLU A 97 -1.41 4.80 -8.30
C GLU A 97 -0.62 3.65 -7.66
N GLU A 98 -1.02 2.40 -7.91
CA GLU A 98 -0.29 1.21 -7.45
C GLU A 98 1.15 1.17 -8.00
N TYR A 99 1.32 1.54 -9.26
CA TYR A 99 2.65 1.68 -9.88
C TYR A 99 3.49 2.75 -9.17
N PHE A 100 2.93 3.92 -8.88
CA PHE A 100 3.64 4.97 -8.14
C PHE A 100 4.01 4.53 -6.72
N LEU A 101 3.10 3.87 -6.00
CA LEU A 101 3.39 3.33 -4.68
C LEU A 101 4.57 2.34 -4.72
N SER A 102 4.64 1.50 -5.75
CA SER A 102 5.78 0.61 -5.95
C SER A 102 7.06 1.37 -6.27
N LYS A 103 7.00 2.36 -7.17
CA LYS A 103 8.15 3.17 -7.58
C LYS A 103 8.79 3.87 -6.39
N GLU A 104 7.97 4.41 -5.50
CA GLU A 104 8.37 5.09 -4.27
C GLU A 104 8.70 4.12 -3.11
N LYS A 105 8.68 2.80 -3.35
CA LYS A 105 8.96 1.76 -2.33
C LYS A 105 8.06 1.86 -1.10
N LEU A 106 6.82 2.32 -1.28
CA LEU A 106 5.82 2.47 -0.22
C LEU A 106 5.03 1.18 0.04
N ILE A 107 5.17 0.18 -0.85
CA ILE A 107 4.59 -1.15 -0.72
C ILE A 107 5.68 -2.22 -0.77
N ASP A 108 5.42 -3.36 -0.14
CA ASP A 108 6.33 -4.50 -0.18
C ASP A 108 6.41 -5.07 -1.61
N GLU A 109 7.61 -5.47 -2.02
CA GLU A 109 7.87 -6.03 -3.35
C GLU A 109 6.98 -7.24 -3.67
N HIS A 110 6.68 -8.07 -2.67
CA HIS A 110 5.78 -9.21 -2.83
C HIS A 110 4.34 -8.77 -3.19
N VAL A 111 3.84 -7.73 -2.54
CA VAL A 111 2.51 -7.16 -2.82
C VAL A 111 2.48 -6.55 -4.21
N TRP A 112 3.51 -5.77 -4.55
CA TRP A 112 3.64 -5.22 -5.89
C TRP A 112 3.63 -6.29 -6.98
N ASN A 113 4.41 -7.36 -6.80
CA ASN A 113 4.47 -8.45 -7.77
C ASN A 113 3.11 -9.13 -7.98
N LEU A 114 2.30 -9.26 -6.93
CA LEU A 114 0.95 -9.78 -7.03
C LEU A 114 0.05 -8.86 -7.88
N TRP A 115 0.07 -7.56 -7.60
CA TRP A 115 -0.72 -6.57 -8.34
C TRP A 115 -0.28 -6.47 -9.80
N LYS A 116 1.03 -6.43 -10.05
CA LYS A 116 1.60 -6.41 -11.40
C LYS A 116 1.18 -7.62 -12.22
N GLN A 117 1.10 -8.82 -11.63
CA GLN A 117 0.58 -10.01 -12.33
C GLN A 117 -0.91 -9.86 -12.70
N GLY A 118 -1.72 -9.30 -11.79
CA GLY A 118 -3.13 -8.99 -12.07
C GLY A 118 -3.30 -7.96 -13.18
N MET A 119 -2.47 -6.91 -13.19
CA MET A 119 -2.41 -5.92 -14.27
C MET A 119 -2.03 -6.57 -15.60
N GLN A 120 -0.97 -7.39 -15.60
CA GLN A 120 -0.52 -8.09 -16.81
C GLN A 120 -1.63 -9.00 -17.37
N SER A 121 -2.35 -9.73 -16.52
CA SER A 121 -3.49 -10.55 -16.97
C SER A 121 -4.60 -9.68 -17.58
N SER A 122 -4.95 -8.57 -16.94
CA SER A 122 -6.05 -7.71 -17.37
C SER A 122 -5.72 -6.92 -18.64
N PHE A 123 -4.55 -6.29 -18.71
CA PHE A 123 -4.12 -5.48 -19.86
C PHE A 123 -3.98 -6.29 -21.15
N ASN A 124 -3.74 -7.60 -21.04
CA ASN A 124 -3.65 -8.49 -22.19
C ASN A 124 -5.01 -8.89 -22.79
N LYS A 125 -6.12 -8.58 -22.11
CA LYS A 125 -7.48 -8.81 -22.61
C LYS A 125 -7.87 -7.73 -23.63
N PRO A 126 -8.58 -8.08 -24.72
CA PRO A 126 -8.97 -7.12 -25.76
C PRO A 126 -9.75 -5.92 -25.21
N ALA A 127 -10.65 -6.14 -24.24
CA ALA A 127 -11.45 -5.09 -23.64
C ALA A 127 -10.60 -3.95 -23.05
N PHE A 128 -9.56 -4.29 -22.27
CA PHE A 128 -8.68 -3.31 -21.65
C PHE A 128 -7.78 -2.61 -22.68
N SER A 129 -7.21 -3.34 -23.64
CA SER A 129 -6.40 -2.73 -24.71
C SER A 129 -7.22 -1.77 -25.58
N ASN A 130 -8.47 -2.13 -25.89
CA ASN A 130 -9.37 -1.29 -26.68
C ASN A 130 -9.87 -0.07 -25.88
N ALA A 131 -10.11 -0.22 -24.58
CA ALA A 131 -10.45 0.90 -23.71
C ALA A 131 -9.30 1.89 -23.57
N TRP A 132 -8.07 1.40 -23.43
CA TRP A 132 -6.87 2.24 -23.36
C TRP A 132 -6.74 3.15 -24.59
N LYS A 133 -7.01 2.64 -25.78
CA LYS A 133 -6.97 3.42 -27.04
C LYS A 133 -8.05 4.51 -27.14
N GLN A 134 -9.15 4.37 -26.40
CA GLN A 134 -10.29 5.30 -26.44
C GLN A 134 -10.23 6.37 -25.36
N ILE A 135 -9.52 6.10 -24.27
CA ILE A 135 -9.31 7.06 -23.18
C ILE A 135 -8.11 7.95 -23.57
N PRO A 136 -8.16 9.27 -23.31
CA PRO A 136 -7.02 10.18 -23.56
C PRO A 136 -5.90 9.95 -22.54
N THR A 137 -5.24 8.80 -22.61
CA THR A 137 -4.22 8.35 -21.65
C THR A 137 -2.99 9.24 -21.64
N ASN A 138 -2.64 9.83 -22.79
CA ASN A 138 -1.44 10.65 -22.96
C ASN A 138 -1.51 11.97 -22.18
N ASP A 139 -2.72 12.51 -22.00
CA ASP A 139 -2.94 13.76 -21.28
C ASP A 139 -3.11 13.54 -19.76
N TYR A 140 -3.36 12.29 -19.35
CA TYR A 140 -3.80 11.98 -17.99
C TYR A 140 -2.78 11.18 -17.17
N TYR A 141 -1.99 10.31 -17.81
CA TYR A 141 -0.98 9.51 -17.12
C TYR A 141 0.43 9.96 -17.44
N CYS A 142 1.35 9.83 -16.48
CA CYS A 142 2.76 10.12 -16.74
C CYS A 142 3.37 9.15 -17.75
N GLU A 143 4.43 9.58 -18.42
CA GLU A 143 5.13 8.79 -19.44
C GLU A 143 5.63 7.45 -18.88
N GLU A 144 6.08 7.40 -17.62
CA GLU A 144 6.60 6.16 -17.04
C GLU A 144 5.50 5.11 -16.84
N PHE A 145 4.28 5.51 -16.46
CA PHE A 145 3.17 4.56 -16.36
C PHE A 145 2.69 4.10 -17.73
N GLN A 146 2.66 5.00 -18.73
CA GLN A 146 2.34 4.62 -20.10
C GLN A 146 3.34 3.58 -20.63
N ASN A 147 4.64 3.82 -20.43
CA ASN A 147 5.69 2.87 -20.80
C ASN A 147 5.55 1.54 -20.05
N PHE A 148 5.21 1.58 -18.76
CA PHE A 148 4.91 0.38 -17.98
C PHE A 148 3.74 -0.42 -18.56
N PHE A 149 2.63 0.24 -18.92
CA PHE A 149 1.49 -0.38 -19.58
C PHE A 149 1.92 -1.07 -20.88
N PHE A 150 2.62 -0.35 -21.77
CA PHE A 150 3.07 -0.91 -23.04
C PHE A 150 4.04 -2.08 -22.88
N ASN A 151 4.92 -2.04 -21.88
CA ASN A 151 5.84 -3.14 -21.57
C ASN A 151 5.10 -4.40 -21.10
N LEU A 152 3.98 -4.25 -20.38
CA LEU A 152 3.16 -5.39 -19.96
C LEU A 152 2.35 -5.99 -21.11
N THR A 153 1.97 -5.19 -22.10
CA THR A 153 1.18 -5.64 -23.26
C THR A 153 2.04 -6.13 -24.43
N SER A 154 3.29 -5.68 -24.55
CA SER A 154 4.19 -6.00 -25.68
C SER A 154 4.88 -7.37 -25.57
N ASN A 155 4.74 -8.09 -24.46
CA ASN A 155 5.29 -9.44 -24.27
C ASN A 155 4.42 -10.55 -24.94
N LYS A 156 3.82 -10.26 -26.10
CA LYS A 156 3.12 -11.24 -26.94
C LYS A 156 3.96 -11.61 -28.16
#